data_AF-A0A1G2WRY8-F1
#
_entry.id   AF-A0A1G2WRY8-F1
#
_cell.length_a   1.000
_cell.length_b   1.000
_cell.length_c   1.000
_cell.angle_alpha   90.00
_cell.angle_beta   90.00
_cell.angle_gamma   90.00
#
_symmetry.space_group_name_H-M   'P 1'
#
loop_
_entity.id
_entity.type
_entity.pdbx_description
1 polymer ?
#
loop_
_entity_poly.entity_id
_entity_poly.type
_entity_poly.pdbx_seq_one_letter_code
_entity_poly.pdbx_strand_id
1 'polypeptide(L)'
;MRLFLFKYFNIKAVVSLPVLTFEPYTSTKTSLLFAQKKTAKEVVQWNELWDKCGKEWSLLKTRVNDYIQFFVEEKELNKKWAKDVVDDIEKENWDNIKKNTFRLLKNHLTEEDKTLDIKDLLTKYSSELTELLQYDNDTCEEFGYYNAWWVFSEVAQKQNYPIFMADAENVGYKRTKRSEREMPNDLYDIEFAPNTINKQEIIDEYTENIKRQEAIETELKDDLKEAEKKNKDKPSKALEKKIEDLNEDLEKCQAIIEQLKADRSECERIIKTYYNKEGNLKEEYHERTDETLISHFSTGLLKKKKSDDVLLRKTKTIKILDAIRKEVVWS
;
A
#
# COMPACT_ATOMS: atom_id res chain seq x y z
N MET A 1 0.82 -5.32 21.51
CA MET A 1 0.96 -4.66 20.19
C MET A 1 -0.38 -4.22 19.56
N ARG A 2 -1.39 -5.09 19.39
CA ARG A 2 -2.66 -4.72 18.72
C ARG A 2 -3.43 -3.59 19.43
N LEU A 3 -3.62 -3.69 20.75
CA LEU A 3 -4.32 -2.67 21.53
C LEU A 3 -3.64 -1.30 21.46
N PHE A 4 -2.30 -1.30 21.46
CA PHE A 4 -1.51 -0.08 21.25
C PHE A 4 -1.86 0.59 19.91
N LEU A 5 -1.91 -0.19 18.82
CA LEU A 5 -2.29 0.36 17.51
C LEU A 5 -3.69 0.98 17.53
N PHE A 6 -4.68 0.31 18.09
CA PHE A 6 -6.05 0.84 18.15
C PHE A 6 -6.24 2.03 19.11
N LYS A 7 -5.42 2.11 20.18
CA LYS A 7 -5.42 3.26 21.10
C LYS A 7 -4.86 4.52 20.44
N TYR A 8 -3.80 4.40 19.66
CA TYR A 8 -3.04 5.55 19.15
C TYR A 8 -3.22 5.84 17.66
N PHE A 9 -3.79 4.91 16.89
CA PHE A 9 -3.94 5.05 15.45
C PHE A 9 -5.34 4.66 14.98
N ASN A 10 -5.81 5.39 13.96
CA ASN A 10 -6.91 4.99 13.11
C ASN A 10 -6.32 4.10 12.01
N ILE A 11 -6.69 2.82 11.99
CA ILE A 11 -6.29 1.91 10.93
C ILE A 11 -7.09 2.26 9.67
N LYS A 12 -6.42 2.60 8.58
CA LYS A 12 -7.06 3.13 7.38
C LYS A 12 -7.11 2.13 6.24
N ALA A 13 -6.03 1.38 6.06
CA ALA A 13 -5.97 0.33 5.06
C ALA A 13 -5.08 -0.84 5.51
N VAL A 14 -5.41 -2.03 5.05
CA VAL A 14 -4.57 -3.22 5.10
C VAL A 14 -4.49 -3.80 3.71
N VAL A 15 -3.28 -3.94 3.18
CA VAL A 15 -3.03 -4.58 1.88
C VAL A 15 -2.24 -5.86 2.10
N SER A 16 -2.84 -7.03 1.87
CA SER A 16 -2.09 -8.28 1.91
C SER A 16 -1.15 -8.39 0.72
N LEU A 17 0.04 -8.91 0.97
CA LEU A 17 1.01 -9.20 -0.08
C LEU A 17 1.06 -10.72 -0.33
N PRO A 18 1.48 -11.14 -1.54
CA PRO A 18 1.73 -12.54 -1.85
C PRO A 18 2.80 -13.13 -0.91
N VAL A 19 2.66 -14.42 -0.60
CA VAL A 19 3.64 -15.15 0.23
C VAL A 19 5.06 -15.08 -0.36
N LEU A 20 5.17 -15.10 -1.68
CA LEU A 20 6.44 -15.10 -2.41
C LEU A 20 7.18 -13.75 -2.40
N THR A 21 6.56 -12.68 -1.88
CA THR A 21 7.08 -11.30 -1.95
C THR A 21 8.49 -11.16 -1.37
N PHE A 22 8.74 -11.86 -0.26
CA PHE A 22 10.01 -11.77 0.48
C PHE A 22 10.82 -13.08 0.43
N GLU A 23 10.50 -14.00 -0.48
CA GLU A 23 11.35 -15.15 -0.70
C GLU A 23 12.73 -14.73 -1.28
N PRO A 24 13.82 -15.42 -0.90
CA PRO A 24 13.88 -16.59 -0.03
C PRO A 24 14.07 -16.25 1.47
N TYR A 25 13.98 -14.98 1.87
CA TYR A 25 14.21 -14.57 3.26
C TYR A 25 13.10 -15.03 4.20
N THR A 26 11.84 -14.94 3.75
CA THR A 26 10.69 -15.47 4.48
C THR A 26 9.55 -15.86 3.53
N SER A 27 8.89 -16.97 3.84
CA SER A 27 7.65 -17.43 3.23
C SER A 27 6.42 -17.08 4.08
N THR A 28 6.57 -16.12 5.01
CA THR A 28 5.46 -15.65 5.84
C THR A 28 4.59 -14.69 5.03
N LYS A 29 3.27 -14.85 5.10
CA LYS A 29 2.33 -13.87 4.55
C LYS A 29 2.53 -12.52 5.25
N THR A 30 2.74 -11.48 4.46
CA THR A 30 2.98 -10.12 4.95
C THR A 30 1.89 -9.19 4.47
N SER A 31 1.73 -8.05 5.14
CA SER A 31 0.73 -7.04 4.77
C SER A 31 1.30 -5.65 5.02
N LEU A 32 0.88 -4.70 4.20
CA LEU A 32 1.11 -3.28 4.43
C LEU A 32 -0.03 -2.75 5.31
N LEU A 33 0.32 -2.17 6.45
CA LEU A 33 -0.62 -1.53 7.36
C LEU A 33 -0.50 -0.01 7.23
N PHE A 34 -1.59 0.62 6.85
CA PHE A 34 -1.71 2.07 6.77
C PHE A 34 -2.47 2.57 7.99
N ALA A 35 -1.80 3.37 8.81
CA ALA A 35 -2.32 3.84 10.08
C ALA A 35 -2.10 5.35 10.21
N GLN A 36 -3.16 6.08 10.56
CA GLN A 36 -3.11 7.51 10.82
C GLN A 36 -3.07 7.74 12.32
N LYS A 37 -2.13 8.54 12.80
CA LYS A 37 -2.05 8.89 14.22
C LYS A 37 -3.34 9.57 14.67
N LYS A 38 -3.94 9.09 15.76
CA LYS A 38 -5.07 9.75 16.42
C LYS A 38 -4.64 11.10 16.97
N THR A 39 -5.54 12.07 16.89
CA THR A 39 -5.40 13.36 17.57
C THR A 39 -5.45 13.17 19.09
N ALA A 40 -4.93 14.13 19.84
CA ALA A 40 -5.00 14.09 21.30
C ALA A 40 -6.44 13.95 21.82
N LYS A 41 -7.41 14.58 21.14
CA LYS A 41 -8.84 14.48 21.50
C LYS A 41 -9.39 13.06 21.31
N GLU A 42 -9.06 12.41 20.19
CA GLU A 42 -9.49 11.03 19.93
C GLU A 42 -8.89 10.04 20.95
N VAL A 43 -7.65 10.26 21.39
CA VAL A 43 -7.01 9.42 22.42
C VAL A 43 -7.72 9.60 23.78
N VAL A 44 -8.08 10.83 24.15
CA VAL A 44 -8.86 11.09 25.38
C VAL A 44 -10.22 10.39 25.31
N GLN A 45 -10.95 10.52 24.21
CA GLN A 45 -12.23 9.84 24.02
C GLN A 45 -12.10 8.31 24.08
N TRP A 46 -11.02 7.76 23.51
CA TRP A 46 -10.74 6.33 23.60
C TRP A 46 -10.52 5.89 25.05
N ASN A 47 -9.73 6.64 25.84
CA ASN A 47 -9.48 6.33 27.25
C ASN A 47 -10.76 6.40 28.09
N GLU A 48 -11.61 7.41 27.88
CA GLU A 48 -12.89 7.54 28.57
C GLU A 48 -13.83 6.35 28.28
N LEU A 49 -13.88 5.91 27.02
CA LEU A 49 -14.65 4.74 26.61
C LEU A 49 -14.07 3.45 27.20
N TRP A 50 -12.74 3.32 27.18
CA TRP A 50 -12.03 2.19 27.77
C TRP A 50 -12.34 2.05 29.25
N ASP A 51 -12.20 3.13 30.03
CA ASP A 51 -12.48 3.15 31.46
C ASP A 51 -13.95 2.83 31.77
N LYS A 52 -14.88 3.36 30.96
CA LYS A 52 -16.30 3.06 31.11
C LYS A 52 -16.58 1.57 30.91
N CYS A 53 -16.03 0.98 29.85
CA CYS A 53 -16.22 -0.44 29.54
C CYS A 53 -15.44 -1.35 30.51
N GLY A 54 -14.28 -0.94 31.01
CA GLY A 54 -13.52 -1.63 32.05
C GLY A 54 -14.29 -1.72 33.37
N LYS A 55 -14.88 -0.61 33.82
CA LYS A 55 -15.75 -0.59 35.01
C LYS A 55 -16.96 -1.49 34.85
N GLU A 56 -17.59 -1.49 33.67
CA GLU A 56 -18.69 -2.40 33.35
C GLU A 56 -18.25 -3.87 33.44
N TRP A 57 -17.11 -4.22 32.85
CA TRP A 57 -16.58 -5.58 32.95
C TRP A 57 -16.27 -5.99 34.39
N SER A 58 -15.62 -5.13 35.19
CA SER A 58 -15.33 -5.45 36.60
C SER A 58 -16.60 -5.72 37.40
N LEU A 59 -17.65 -4.96 37.13
CA LEU A 59 -18.97 -5.14 37.72
C LEU A 59 -19.60 -6.49 37.31
N LEU A 60 -19.56 -6.84 36.02
CA LEU A 60 -20.07 -8.12 35.53
C LEU A 60 -19.26 -9.29 36.07
N LYS A 61 -17.93 -9.16 36.11
CA LYS A 61 -17.01 -10.17 36.62
C LYS A 61 -17.36 -10.56 38.06
N THR A 62 -17.47 -9.58 38.96
CA THR A 62 -17.81 -9.87 40.37
C THR A 62 -19.14 -10.59 40.47
N ARG A 63 -20.18 -10.09 39.78
CA ARG A 63 -21.53 -10.66 39.85
C ARG A 63 -21.57 -12.09 39.33
N VAL A 64 -21.07 -12.32 38.12
CA VAL A 64 -21.12 -13.64 37.49
C VAL A 64 -20.26 -14.64 38.23
N ASN A 65 -19.11 -14.23 38.76
CA ASN A 65 -18.28 -15.09 39.61
C ASN A 65 -19.00 -15.51 40.91
N ASP A 66 -19.76 -14.61 41.53
CA ASP A 66 -20.54 -14.95 42.73
C ASP A 66 -21.74 -15.84 42.37
N TYR A 67 -22.39 -15.64 41.22
CA TYR A 67 -23.44 -16.54 40.73
C TYR A 67 -22.89 -17.96 40.45
N ILE A 68 -21.70 -18.09 39.84
CA ILE A 68 -21.05 -19.39 39.63
C ILE A 68 -20.80 -20.10 40.97
N GLN A 69 -20.24 -19.37 41.95
CA GLN A 69 -20.00 -19.91 43.29
C GLN A 69 -21.29 -20.44 43.94
N PHE A 70 -22.42 -19.76 43.77
CA PHE A 70 -23.69 -20.18 44.34
C PHE A 70 -24.35 -21.33 43.57
N PHE A 71 -24.55 -21.18 42.25
CA PHE A 71 -25.34 -22.13 41.45
C PHE A 71 -24.57 -23.37 40.98
N VAL A 72 -23.28 -23.22 40.69
CA VAL A 72 -22.45 -24.27 40.09
C VAL A 72 -21.59 -24.94 41.16
N GLU A 73 -20.91 -24.16 42.00
CA GLU A 73 -20.07 -24.68 43.09
C GLU A 73 -20.86 -25.01 44.37
N GLU A 74 -22.17 -24.70 44.40
CA GLU A 74 -23.09 -24.99 45.50
C GLU A 74 -22.64 -24.42 46.86
N LYS A 75 -21.92 -23.29 46.85
CA LYS A 75 -21.54 -22.57 48.07
C LYS A 75 -22.75 -21.90 48.72
N GLU A 76 -22.75 -21.83 50.04
CA GLU A 76 -23.74 -21.05 50.79
C GLU A 76 -23.68 -19.56 50.42
N LEU A 77 -24.84 -18.91 50.47
CA LEU A 77 -24.98 -17.49 50.17
C LEU A 77 -24.10 -16.65 51.12
N ASN A 78 -23.09 -15.98 50.56
CA ASN A 78 -22.21 -15.12 51.33
C ASN A 78 -22.73 -13.69 51.36
N LYS A 79 -23.14 -13.22 52.55
CA LYS A 79 -23.63 -11.84 52.78
C LYS A 79 -22.61 -10.74 52.52
N LYS A 80 -21.33 -11.09 52.33
CA LYS A 80 -20.25 -10.15 51.95
C LYS A 80 -20.12 -9.98 50.43
N TRP A 81 -20.81 -10.77 49.62
CA TRP A 81 -20.89 -10.55 48.17
C TRP A 81 -21.56 -9.22 47.86
N ALA A 82 -21.49 -8.81 46.59
CA ALA A 82 -22.11 -7.57 46.15
C ALA A 82 -23.60 -7.55 46.54
N LYS A 83 -24.08 -6.42 47.08
CA LYS A 83 -25.42 -6.32 47.67
C LYS A 83 -26.51 -6.75 46.68
N ASP A 84 -26.37 -6.37 45.42
CA ASP A 84 -27.30 -6.73 44.36
C ASP A 84 -27.27 -8.21 43.98
N VAL A 85 -26.12 -8.89 44.06
CA VAL A 85 -26.05 -10.36 43.91
C VAL A 85 -26.81 -11.05 45.03
N VAL A 86 -26.61 -10.60 46.27
CA VAL A 86 -27.31 -11.16 47.44
C VAL A 86 -28.81 -10.94 47.29
N ASP A 87 -29.23 -9.72 46.94
CA ASP A 87 -30.63 -9.39 46.67
C ASP A 87 -31.20 -10.24 45.52
N ASP A 88 -30.44 -10.46 44.45
CA ASP A 88 -30.89 -11.26 43.30
C ASP A 88 -31.17 -12.72 43.69
N ILE A 89 -30.29 -13.33 44.50
CA ILE A 89 -30.43 -14.72 44.92
C ILE A 89 -31.58 -14.86 45.93
N GLU A 90 -31.66 -14.00 46.93
CA GLU A 90 -32.70 -14.08 47.97
C GLU A 90 -34.11 -13.80 47.46
N LYS A 91 -34.22 -12.91 46.46
CA LYS A 91 -35.51 -12.52 45.86
C LYS A 91 -35.82 -13.30 44.59
N GLU A 92 -35.01 -14.32 44.26
CA GLU A 92 -35.17 -15.13 43.06
C GLU A 92 -35.26 -14.31 41.76
N ASN A 93 -34.44 -13.26 41.65
CA ASN A 93 -34.39 -12.35 40.50
C ASN A 93 -33.60 -12.95 39.33
N TRP A 94 -34.12 -14.05 38.79
CA TRP A 94 -33.47 -14.84 37.74
C TRP A 94 -33.21 -14.05 36.45
N ASP A 95 -34.08 -13.09 36.15
CA ASP A 95 -33.94 -12.23 34.98
C ASP A 95 -32.68 -11.34 35.06
N ASN A 96 -32.37 -10.78 36.23
CA ASN A 96 -31.18 -9.95 36.38
C ASN A 96 -29.89 -10.79 36.34
N ILE A 97 -29.91 -11.99 36.93
CA ILE A 97 -28.80 -12.94 36.85
C ILE A 97 -28.53 -13.32 35.40
N LYS A 98 -29.56 -13.75 34.66
CA LYS A 98 -29.46 -14.06 33.23
C LYS A 98 -28.97 -12.85 32.43
N LYS A 99 -29.50 -11.64 32.70
CA LYS A 99 -29.06 -10.41 32.03
C LYS A 99 -27.57 -10.15 32.21
N ASN A 100 -27.04 -10.26 33.43
CA ASN A 100 -25.62 -10.06 33.72
C ASN A 100 -24.76 -11.12 33.03
N THR A 101 -25.15 -12.39 33.14
CA THR A 101 -24.46 -13.51 32.48
C THR A 101 -24.46 -13.34 30.96
N PHE A 102 -25.60 -12.97 30.38
CA PHE A 102 -25.72 -12.75 28.94
C PHE A 102 -24.88 -11.58 28.46
N ARG A 103 -24.85 -10.49 29.22
CA ARG A 103 -24.04 -9.32 28.89
C ARG A 103 -22.55 -9.63 28.91
N LEU A 104 -22.10 -10.51 29.82
CA LEU A 104 -20.71 -10.97 29.85
C LEU A 104 -20.39 -11.88 28.65
N LEU A 105 -21.25 -12.85 28.34
CA LEU A 105 -21.05 -13.85 27.28
C LEU A 105 -21.26 -13.32 25.85
N LYS A 106 -22.05 -12.27 25.63
CA LYS A 106 -22.22 -11.62 24.30
C LYS A 106 -22.47 -12.63 23.17
N ASN A 107 -21.55 -12.69 22.20
CA ASN A 107 -21.63 -13.48 20.97
C ASN A 107 -21.39 -14.98 21.19
N HIS A 108 -21.04 -15.42 22.42
CA HIS A 108 -20.94 -16.84 22.74
C HIS A 108 -22.32 -17.52 22.80
N LEU A 109 -23.40 -16.75 22.95
CA LEU A 109 -24.77 -17.25 23.11
C LEU A 109 -25.46 -17.50 21.76
N THR A 110 -26.28 -18.54 21.74
CA THR A 110 -27.27 -18.81 20.69
C THR A 110 -28.69 -18.47 21.16
N GLU A 111 -29.66 -18.44 20.25
CA GLU A 111 -31.06 -18.15 20.61
C GLU A 111 -31.66 -19.22 21.54
N GLU A 112 -31.24 -20.48 21.41
CA GLU A 112 -31.70 -21.60 22.24
C GLU A 112 -31.26 -21.42 23.71
N ASP A 113 -30.10 -20.81 23.94
CA ASP A 113 -29.52 -20.60 25.27
C ASP A 113 -30.35 -19.68 26.16
N LYS A 114 -31.19 -18.84 25.56
CA LYS A 114 -32.07 -17.92 26.29
C LYS A 114 -33.09 -18.66 27.14
N THR A 115 -33.44 -19.89 26.76
CA THR A 115 -34.41 -20.72 27.47
C THR A 115 -33.81 -21.55 28.60
N LEU A 116 -32.49 -21.69 28.67
CA LEU A 116 -31.82 -22.47 29.71
C LEU A 116 -32.09 -21.88 31.09
N ASP A 117 -32.15 -22.74 32.11
CA ASP A 117 -32.11 -22.25 33.49
C ASP A 117 -30.72 -21.70 33.84
N ILE A 118 -30.59 -21.04 34.98
CA ILE A 118 -29.34 -20.36 35.36
C ILE A 118 -28.20 -21.36 35.58
N LYS A 119 -28.48 -22.50 36.22
CA LYS A 119 -27.45 -23.49 36.55
C LYS A 119 -26.95 -24.16 35.28
N ASP A 120 -27.86 -24.53 34.38
CA ASP A 120 -27.54 -25.11 33.08
C ASP A 120 -26.76 -24.12 32.21
N LEU A 121 -27.18 -22.85 32.17
CA LEU A 121 -26.50 -21.79 31.43
C LEU A 121 -25.05 -21.58 31.91
N LEU A 122 -24.85 -21.42 33.22
CA LEU A 122 -23.54 -21.20 33.81
C LEU A 122 -22.63 -22.43 33.66
N THR A 123 -23.21 -23.64 33.76
CA THR A 123 -22.47 -24.89 33.58
C THR A 123 -22.05 -25.08 32.12
N LYS A 124 -22.96 -24.83 31.17
CA LYS A 124 -22.71 -24.93 29.72
C LYS A 124 -21.53 -24.06 29.29
N TYR A 125 -21.46 -22.82 29.77
CA TYR A 125 -20.44 -21.83 29.39
C TYR A 125 -19.30 -21.70 30.41
N SER A 126 -19.10 -22.71 31.26
CA SER A 126 -18.11 -22.65 32.34
C SER A 126 -16.69 -22.37 31.86
N SER A 127 -16.29 -22.93 30.70
CA SER A 127 -14.98 -22.70 30.10
C SER A 127 -14.81 -21.24 29.65
N GLU A 128 -15.76 -20.72 28.88
CA GLU A 128 -15.77 -19.35 28.39
C GLU A 128 -15.82 -18.35 29.54
N LEU A 129 -16.67 -18.61 30.55
CA LEU A 129 -16.75 -17.77 31.74
C LEU A 129 -15.42 -17.76 32.50
N THR A 130 -14.75 -18.90 32.63
CA THR A 130 -13.44 -18.97 33.27
C THR A 130 -12.42 -18.05 32.58
N GLU A 131 -12.41 -18.00 31.25
CA GLU A 131 -11.52 -17.11 30.49
C GLU A 131 -11.97 -15.63 30.58
N LEU A 132 -13.26 -15.36 30.42
CA LEU A 132 -13.81 -14.00 30.42
C LEU A 132 -13.69 -13.29 31.76
N LEU A 133 -13.66 -14.04 32.86
CA LEU A 133 -13.50 -13.53 34.21
C LEU A 133 -12.03 -13.27 34.59
N GLN A 134 -11.05 -13.70 33.77
CA GLN A 134 -9.64 -13.47 34.07
C GLN A 134 -9.21 -12.05 33.71
N TYR A 135 -8.29 -11.51 34.52
CA TYR A 135 -7.59 -10.28 34.21
C TYR A 135 -6.52 -10.54 33.14
N ASP A 136 -6.32 -9.59 32.26
CA ASP A 136 -5.18 -9.58 31.34
C ASP A 136 -3.96 -8.99 32.07
N ASN A 137 -3.13 -9.87 32.62
CA ASN A 137 -1.96 -9.46 33.40
C ASN A 137 -0.86 -8.85 32.51
N ASP A 138 -0.80 -9.22 31.23
CA ASP A 138 0.26 -8.78 30.31
C ASP A 138 0.09 -7.32 29.87
N THR A 139 -1.12 -6.78 29.99
CA THR A 139 -1.47 -5.43 29.52
C THR A 139 -1.93 -4.48 30.64
N CYS A 140 -1.94 -4.96 31.89
CA CYS A 140 -2.53 -4.25 33.02
C CYS A 140 -1.90 -2.89 33.35
N GLU A 141 -0.60 -2.69 33.06
CA GLU A 141 0.08 -1.42 33.32
C GLU A 141 -0.45 -0.27 32.44
N GLU A 142 -0.74 -0.55 31.18
CA GLU A 142 -1.16 0.46 30.19
C GLU A 142 -2.70 0.52 30.04
N PHE A 143 -3.38 -0.58 30.34
CA PHE A 143 -4.81 -0.78 30.07
C PHE A 143 -5.65 -1.10 31.32
N GLY A 144 -5.04 -1.14 32.50
CA GLY A 144 -5.71 -1.43 33.76
C GLY A 144 -6.02 -2.92 33.97
N TYR A 145 -6.45 -3.26 35.18
CA TYR A 145 -6.79 -4.63 35.57
C TYR A 145 -8.18 -5.03 35.05
N TYR A 146 -8.28 -5.31 33.76
CA TYR A 146 -9.49 -5.79 33.10
C TYR A 146 -9.20 -7.01 32.20
N ASN A 147 -10.24 -7.72 31.74
CA ASN A 147 -10.10 -8.54 30.53
C ASN A 147 -10.02 -7.61 29.31
N ALA A 148 -8.81 -7.36 28.82
CA ALA A 148 -8.56 -6.34 27.81
C ALA A 148 -9.30 -6.61 26.48
N TRP A 149 -9.47 -7.89 26.10
CA TRP A 149 -10.19 -8.26 24.87
C TRP A 149 -11.70 -8.03 24.99
N TRP A 150 -12.29 -8.34 26.14
CA TRP A 150 -13.69 -8.04 26.40
C TRP A 150 -13.96 -6.53 26.35
N VAL A 151 -13.11 -5.73 27.01
CA VAL A 151 -13.23 -4.26 27.00
C VAL A 151 -13.02 -3.70 25.60
N PHE A 152 -11.98 -4.16 24.90
CA PHE A 152 -11.70 -3.75 23.53
C PHE A 152 -12.86 -4.02 22.59
N SER A 153 -13.55 -5.17 22.72
CA SER A 153 -14.71 -5.49 21.87
C SER A 153 -15.84 -4.46 22.00
N GLU A 154 -16.04 -3.88 23.19
CA GLU A 154 -17.05 -2.82 23.40
C GLU A 154 -16.57 -1.46 22.87
N VAL A 155 -15.30 -1.15 23.06
CA VAL A 155 -14.72 0.10 22.54
C VAL A 155 -14.75 0.10 21.01
N ALA A 156 -14.41 -1.03 20.38
CA ALA A 156 -14.41 -1.19 18.92
C ALA A 156 -15.82 -1.02 18.31
N GLN A 157 -16.87 -1.53 18.97
CA GLN A 157 -18.26 -1.32 18.52
C GLN A 157 -18.65 0.16 18.53
N LYS A 158 -18.18 0.92 19.52
CA LYS A 158 -18.47 2.35 19.67
C LYS A 158 -17.61 3.25 18.78
N GLN A 159 -16.43 2.77 18.39
CA GLN A 159 -15.52 3.44 17.47
C GLN A 159 -15.38 2.65 16.16
N ASN A 160 -16.52 2.34 15.53
CA ASN A 160 -16.54 1.62 14.27
C ASN A 160 -16.25 2.58 13.11
N TYR A 161 -15.22 2.27 12.31
CA TYR A 161 -14.88 3.00 11.10
C TYR A 161 -14.49 2.00 10.00
N PRO A 162 -14.72 2.35 8.71
CA PRO A 162 -14.34 1.48 7.61
C PRO A 162 -12.82 1.38 7.51
N ILE A 163 -12.34 0.18 7.24
CA ILE A 163 -10.93 -0.11 6.91
C ILE A 163 -10.91 -0.61 5.47
N PHE A 164 -10.10 0.03 4.63
CA PHE A 164 -9.88 -0.46 3.27
C PHE A 164 -9.07 -1.76 3.30
N MET A 165 -9.58 -2.81 2.66
CA MET A 165 -8.93 -4.11 2.61
C MET A 165 -8.67 -4.47 1.15
N ALA A 166 -7.43 -4.82 0.82
CA ALA A 166 -7.08 -5.31 -0.51
C ALA A 166 -6.05 -6.43 -0.43
N ASP A 167 -6.01 -7.26 -1.47
CA ASP A 167 -5.00 -8.29 -1.65
C ASP A 167 -4.28 -8.04 -2.97
N ALA A 168 -2.95 -7.93 -2.93
CA ALA A 168 -2.12 -7.86 -4.12
C ALA A 168 -1.72 -9.28 -4.54
N GLU A 169 -1.76 -9.58 -5.84
CA GLU A 169 -1.26 -10.84 -6.40
C GLU A 169 0.19 -10.69 -6.89
N ASN A 170 0.54 -9.49 -7.36
CA ASN A 170 1.86 -9.19 -7.89
C ASN A 170 2.36 -7.83 -7.37
N VAL A 171 3.64 -7.77 -7.04
CA VAL A 171 4.28 -6.59 -6.40
C VAL A 171 5.37 -5.95 -7.26
N GLY A 172 5.35 -6.22 -8.57
CA GLY A 172 6.31 -5.67 -9.54
C GLY A 172 7.55 -6.53 -9.77
N TYR A 173 7.80 -7.53 -8.91
CA TYR A 173 8.91 -8.44 -9.08
C TYR A 173 8.61 -9.83 -8.52
N LYS A 174 9.38 -10.81 -8.99
CA LYS A 174 9.52 -12.13 -8.37
C LYS A 174 11.00 -12.41 -8.18
N ARG A 175 11.39 -12.63 -6.94
CA ARG A 175 12.78 -12.97 -6.61
C ARG A 175 13.01 -14.47 -6.82
N THR A 176 14.16 -14.80 -7.38
CA THR A 176 14.70 -16.16 -7.44
C THR A 176 15.99 -16.21 -6.61
N LYS A 177 16.54 -17.41 -6.39
CA LYS A 177 17.82 -17.56 -5.67
C LYS A 177 18.98 -16.77 -6.29
N ARG A 178 18.89 -16.38 -7.57
CA ARG A 178 20.01 -15.81 -8.33
C ARG A 178 19.73 -14.42 -8.93
N SER A 179 18.47 -14.00 -9.00
CA SER A 179 18.09 -12.69 -9.58
C SER A 179 16.66 -12.30 -9.23
N GLU A 180 16.34 -11.04 -9.44
CA GLU A 180 14.96 -10.54 -9.48
C GLU A 180 14.48 -10.55 -10.93
N ARG A 181 13.23 -10.99 -11.15
CA ARG A 181 12.55 -10.92 -12.43
C ARG A 181 11.41 -9.93 -12.31
N GLU A 182 11.31 -9.00 -13.25
CA GLU A 182 10.17 -8.09 -13.36
C GLU A 182 8.86 -8.87 -13.56
N MET A 183 7.83 -8.44 -12.84
CA MET A 183 6.48 -8.99 -12.87
C MET A 183 5.48 -7.83 -12.92
N PRO A 184 4.20 -8.10 -13.24
CA PRO A 184 3.15 -7.11 -13.03
C PRO A 184 3.17 -6.54 -11.60
N ASN A 185 2.66 -5.33 -11.43
CA ASN A 185 2.53 -4.68 -10.12
C ASN A 185 1.08 -4.26 -9.91
N ASP A 186 0.43 -4.77 -8.86
CA ASP A 186 -0.95 -4.41 -8.52
C ASP A 186 -1.00 -3.21 -7.57
N LEU A 187 0.11 -2.90 -6.90
CA LEU A 187 0.19 -1.84 -5.90
C LEU A 187 0.12 -0.46 -6.55
N TYR A 188 0.92 -0.22 -7.59
CA TYR A 188 1.03 1.07 -8.28
C TYR A 188 1.62 0.90 -9.69
N ASP A 189 1.51 1.96 -10.50
CA ASP A 189 2.20 2.10 -11.79
C ASP A 189 3.26 3.19 -11.73
N ILE A 190 4.20 3.17 -12.67
CA ILE A 190 5.23 4.20 -12.83
C ILE A 190 4.75 5.25 -13.81
N GLU A 191 5.06 6.51 -13.52
CA GLU A 191 4.84 7.66 -14.38
C GLU A 191 5.87 7.70 -15.53
N PHE A 192 5.85 6.73 -16.45
CA PHE A 192 6.82 6.68 -17.55
C PHE A 192 6.91 8.02 -18.31
N ALA A 193 5.76 8.63 -18.61
CA ALA A 193 5.67 9.95 -19.24
C ALA A 193 5.52 11.05 -18.17
N PRO A 194 6.55 11.90 -17.97
CA PRO A 194 6.55 12.93 -16.93
C PRO A 194 5.41 13.93 -17.09
N ASN A 195 4.95 14.50 -15.98
CA ASN A 195 3.96 15.59 -15.98
C ASN A 195 4.51 16.83 -16.67
N THR A 196 5.82 17.05 -16.62
CA THR A 196 6.49 18.21 -17.22
C THR A 196 7.77 17.81 -17.93
N ILE A 197 8.03 18.37 -19.11
CA ILE A 197 9.26 18.17 -19.87
C ILE A 197 9.89 19.49 -20.30
N ASN A 198 11.22 19.52 -20.39
CA ASN A 198 11.94 20.61 -21.01
C ASN A 198 12.08 20.35 -22.52
N LYS A 199 11.14 20.88 -23.29
CA LYS A 199 11.12 20.67 -24.75
C LYS A 199 12.35 21.21 -25.45
N GLN A 200 12.78 22.40 -25.05
CA GLN A 200 13.88 23.08 -25.71
C GLN A 200 15.16 22.27 -25.54
N GLU A 201 15.43 21.79 -24.33
CA GLU A 201 16.56 20.91 -24.05
C GLU A 201 16.54 19.61 -24.88
N ILE A 202 15.38 18.99 -25.05
CA ILE A 202 15.26 17.77 -25.88
C ILE A 202 15.64 18.08 -27.33
N ILE A 203 15.10 19.18 -27.89
CA ILE A 203 15.38 19.55 -29.28
C ILE A 203 16.81 20.05 -29.48
N ASP A 204 17.36 20.73 -28.48
CA ASP A 204 18.74 21.21 -28.48
C ASP A 204 19.72 20.04 -28.47
N GLU A 205 19.47 18.97 -27.69
CA GLU A 205 20.30 17.76 -27.69
C GLU A 205 20.43 17.16 -29.10
N TYR A 206 19.32 17.06 -29.84
CA TYR A 206 19.36 16.61 -31.23
C TYR A 206 20.06 17.61 -32.16
N THR A 207 19.81 18.90 -31.98
CA THR A 207 20.40 19.96 -32.80
C THR A 207 21.92 20.00 -32.66
N GLU A 208 22.43 19.85 -31.44
CA GLU A 208 23.87 19.77 -31.16
C GLU A 208 24.49 18.50 -31.75
N ASN A 209 23.82 17.36 -31.60
CA ASN A 209 24.30 16.10 -32.17
C ASN A 209 24.35 16.15 -33.70
N ILE A 210 23.34 16.72 -34.37
CA ILE A 210 23.32 16.92 -35.81
C ILE A 210 24.49 17.83 -36.23
N LYS A 211 24.65 18.99 -35.58
CA LYS A 211 25.76 19.91 -35.88
C LYS A 211 27.13 19.24 -35.73
N ARG A 212 27.30 18.42 -34.70
CA ARG A 212 28.54 17.67 -34.47
C ARG A 212 28.82 16.68 -35.60
N GLN A 213 27.80 15.97 -36.07
CA GLN A 213 27.94 15.03 -37.19
C GLN A 213 28.18 15.76 -38.52
N GLU A 214 27.49 16.89 -38.77
CA GLU A 214 27.72 17.71 -39.97
C GLU A 214 29.15 18.30 -40.02
N ALA A 215 29.74 18.61 -38.86
CA ALA A 215 31.15 19.00 -38.78
C ALA A 215 32.09 17.84 -39.18
N ILE A 216 31.83 16.63 -38.68
CA ILE A 216 32.58 15.41 -39.06
C ILE A 216 32.43 15.13 -40.55
N GLU A 217 31.21 15.24 -41.09
CA GLU A 217 30.95 15.07 -42.52
C GLU A 217 31.77 16.04 -43.37
N THR A 218 31.90 17.29 -42.91
CA THR A 218 32.70 18.32 -43.58
C THR A 218 34.19 17.96 -43.58
N GLU A 219 34.73 17.54 -42.43
CA GLU A 219 36.12 17.09 -42.32
C GLU A 219 36.41 15.88 -43.22
N LEU A 220 35.53 14.86 -43.22
CA LEU A 220 35.64 13.69 -44.08
C LEU A 220 35.61 14.05 -45.57
N LYS A 221 34.75 15.00 -45.97
CA LYS A 221 34.69 15.49 -47.36
C LYS A 221 35.98 16.19 -47.77
N ASP A 222 36.60 16.95 -46.87
CA ASP A 222 37.84 17.65 -47.18
C ASP A 222 39.03 16.69 -47.24
N ASP A 223 39.11 15.72 -46.34
CA ASP A 223 40.08 14.61 -46.38
C ASP A 223 39.95 13.75 -47.65
N LEU A 224 38.71 13.48 -48.08
CA LEU A 224 38.42 12.75 -49.30
C LEU A 224 38.91 13.51 -50.53
N LYS A 225 38.60 14.81 -50.65
CA LYS A 225 39.09 15.65 -51.75
C LYS A 225 40.62 15.67 -51.80
N GLU A 226 41.28 15.77 -50.65
CA GLU A 226 42.75 15.76 -50.59
C GLU A 226 43.31 14.40 -51.03
N ALA A 227 42.72 13.30 -50.58
CA ALA A 227 43.11 11.95 -50.96
C ALA A 227 42.92 11.69 -52.45
N GLU A 228 41.78 12.09 -53.03
CA GLU A 228 41.49 12.00 -54.46
C GLU A 228 42.48 12.80 -55.31
N LYS A 229 42.82 14.02 -54.88
CA LYS A 229 43.82 14.85 -55.57
C LYS A 229 45.19 14.16 -55.57
N LYS A 230 45.64 13.67 -54.40
CA LYS A 230 46.91 12.93 -54.29
C LYS A 230 46.92 11.66 -55.14
N ASN A 231 45.80 10.94 -55.21
CA ASN A 231 45.70 9.73 -56.02
C ASN A 231 45.70 10.02 -57.53
N LYS A 232 45.15 11.17 -57.96
CA LYS A 232 45.28 11.66 -59.36
C LYS A 232 46.73 12.00 -59.71
N ASP A 233 47.45 12.65 -58.80
CA ASP A 233 48.84 13.07 -59.02
C ASP A 233 49.82 11.88 -58.98
N LYS A 234 49.63 10.94 -58.04
CA LYS A 234 50.47 9.74 -57.87
C LYS A 234 49.63 8.54 -57.39
N PRO A 235 49.07 7.73 -58.30
CA PRO A 235 48.20 6.62 -57.95
C PRO A 235 48.90 5.59 -57.07
N SER A 236 48.24 5.13 -56.01
CA SER A 236 48.71 3.97 -55.23
C SER A 236 47.56 3.19 -54.62
N LYS A 237 47.73 1.87 -54.49
CA LYS A 237 46.75 0.99 -53.82
C LYS A 237 46.40 1.43 -52.40
N ALA A 238 47.33 2.05 -51.68
CA ALA A 238 47.08 2.54 -50.32
C ALA A 238 46.17 3.78 -50.33
N LEU A 239 46.30 4.65 -51.33
CA LEU A 239 45.43 5.83 -51.51
C LEU A 239 44.05 5.43 -52.00
N GLU A 240 43.96 4.46 -52.92
CA GLU A 240 42.68 3.89 -53.37
C GLU A 240 41.90 3.32 -52.18
N LYS A 241 42.56 2.52 -51.33
CA LYS A 241 41.95 1.99 -50.11
C LYS A 241 41.51 3.09 -49.13
N LYS A 242 42.33 4.13 -48.92
CA LYS A 242 41.96 5.25 -48.04
C LYS A 242 40.71 5.99 -48.55
N ILE A 243 40.60 6.18 -49.87
CA ILE A 243 39.43 6.81 -50.50
C ILE A 243 38.18 5.94 -50.29
N GLU A 244 38.31 4.62 -50.44
CA GLU A 244 37.23 3.67 -50.16
C GLU A 244 36.77 3.75 -48.70
N ASP A 245 37.70 3.67 -47.74
CA ASP A 245 37.42 3.77 -46.30
C ASP A 245 36.72 5.11 -45.95
N LEU A 246 37.19 6.23 -46.51
CA LEU A 246 36.60 7.56 -46.30
C LEU A 246 35.19 7.68 -46.90
N ASN A 247 34.93 7.06 -48.06
CA ASN A 247 33.59 7.03 -48.64
C ASN A 247 32.63 6.22 -47.78
N GLU A 248 33.05 5.05 -47.28
CA GLU A 248 32.23 4.26 -46.35
C GLU A 248 31.89 5.04 -45.08
N ASP A 249 32.87 5.73 -44.49
CA ASP A 249 32.65 6.52 -43.28
C ASP A 249 31.77 7.74 -43.55
N LEU A 250 31.87 8.35 -44.73
CA LEU A 250 30.99 9.43 -45.16
C LEU A 250 29.54 8.95 -45.33
N GLU A 251 29.32 7.80 -45.97
CA GLU A 251 27.98 7.19 -46.09
C GLU A 251 27.37 6.88 -44.71
N LYS A 252 28.17 6.30 -43.80
CA LYS A 252 27.74 6.05 -42.41
C LYS A 252 27.37 7.35 -41.69
N CYS A 253 28.20 8.40 -41.83
CA CYS A 253 27.96 9.70 -41.20
C CYS A 253 26.66 10.34 -41.74
N GLN A 254 26.45 10.33 -43.04
CA GLN A 254 25.22 10.83 -43.67
C GLN A 254 23.99 10.07 -43.20
N ALA A 255 24.05 8.74 -43.12
CA ALA A 255 22.96 7.93 -42.58
C ALA A 255 22.62 8.29 -41.13
N ILE A 256 23.64 8.56 -40.29
CA ILE A 256 23.45 9.01 -38.90
C ILE A 256 22.77 10.39 -38.86
N ILE A 257 23.20 11.34 -39.70
CA ILE A 257 22.61 12.68 -39.77
C ILE A 257 21.13 12.59 -40.16
N GLU A 258 20.80 11.81 -41.19
CA GLU A 258 19.41 11.62 -41.62
C GLU A 258 18.57 10.96 -40.53
N GLN A 259 19.10 9.94 -39.84
CA GLN A 259 18.40 9.33 -38.71
C GLN A 259 18.16 10.33 -37.57
N LEU A 260 19.16 11.13 -37.20
CA LEU A 260 19.01 12.15 -36.15
C LEU A 260 17.98 13.22 -36.53
N LYS A 261 17.92 13.63 -37.81
CA LYS A 261 16.91 14.57 -38.32
C LYS A 261 15.50 13.97 -38.27
N ALA A 262 15.36 12.69 -38.65
CA ALA A 262 14.11 11.96 -38.55
C ALA A 262 13.65 11.81 -37.09
N ASP A 263 14.54 11.35 -36.20
CA ASP A 263 14.26 11.19 -34.77
C ASP A 263 13.89 12.51 -34.10
N ARG A 264 14.57 13.61 -34.45
CA ARG A 264 14.23 14.94 -33.97
C ARG A 264 12.81 15.34 -34.40
N SER A 265 12.49 15.19 -35.68
CA SER A 265 11.17 15.55 -36.21
C SER A 265 10.06 14.73 -35.57
N GLU A 266 10.34 13.45 -35.32
CA GLU A 266 9.44 12.54 -34.62
C GLU A 266 9.27 12.94 -33.15
N CYS A 267 10.36 13.28 -32.43
CA CYS A 267 10.29 13.82 -31.08
C CYS A 267 9.44 15.09 -31.00
N GLU A 268 9.61 16.03 -31.95
CA GLU A 268 8.79 17.26 -32.04
C GLU A 268 7.30 16.91 -32.21
N ARG A 269 6.99 15.91 -33.06
CA ARG A 269 5.62 15.42 -33.27
C ARG A 269 5.04 14.79 -32.00
N ILE A 270 5.79 13.94 -31.32
CA ILE A 270 5.39 13.29 -30.06
C ILE A 270 5.10 14.36 -29.00
N ILE A 271 6.04 15.29 -28.79
CA ILE A 271 5.90 16.40 -27.82
C ILE A 271 4.66 17.23 -28.12
N LYS A 272 4.42 17.58 -29.39
CA LYS A 272 3.23 18.36 -29.79
C LYS A 272 1.92 17.58 -29.57
N THR A 273 1.96 16.26 -29.73
CA THR A 273 0.79 15.38 -29.54
C THR A 273 0.40 15.31 -28.07
N TYR A 274 1.35 15.10 -27.16
CA TYR A 274 1.04 14.78 -25.76
C TYR A 274 1.23 15.94 -24.77
N TYR A 275 2.01 16.97 -25.11
CA TYR A 275 2.32 18.07 -24.21
C TYR A 275 1.79 19.42 -24.73
N ASN A 276 1.33 20.27 -23.81
CA ASN A 276 0.90 21.64 -24.10
C ASN A 276 2.11 22.54 -24.40
N LYS A 277 1.91 23.81 -24.78
CA LYS A 277 3.01 24.71 -25.17
C LYS A 277 4.08 24.88 -24.08
N GLU A 278 3.65 24.91 -22.83
CA GLU A 278 4.46 25.11 -21.63
C GLU A 278 5.28 23.87 -21.23
N GLY A 279 5.04 22.72 -21.86
CA GLY A 279 5.74 21.47 -21.52
C GLY A 279 5.03 20.62 -20.48
N ASN A 280 3.79 20.93 -20.13
CA ASN A 280 2.96 20.10 -19.26
C ASN A 280 2.23 19.05 -20.09
N LEU A 281 2.11 17.83 -19.56
CA LEU A 281 1.31 16.78 -20.18
C LEU A 281 -0.15 17.24 -20.26
N LYS A 282 -0.79 17.05 -21.42
CA LYS A 282 -2.20 17.42 -21.59
C LYS A 282 -3.08 16.57 -20.67
N GLU A 283 -4.17 17.16 -20.20
CA GLU A 283 -5.03 16.56 -19.17
C GLU A 283 -5.64 15.23 -19.64
N GLU A 284 -5.97 15.08 -20.93
CA GLU A 284 -6.50 13.81 -21.46
C GLU A 284 -5.54 12.61 -21.32
N TYR A 285 -4.23 12.88 -21.16
CA TYR A 285 -3.20 11.85 -20.99
C TYR A 285 -2.74 11.70 -19.55
N HIS A 286 -3.29 12.48 -18.60
CA HIS A 286 -2.84 12.50 -17.21
C HIS A 286 -2.94 11.13 -16.52
N GLU A 287 -3.87 10.28 -16.93
CA GLU A 287 -4.08 8.95 -16.33
C GLU A 287 -3.05 7.90 -16.81
N ARG A 288 -2.21 8.23 -17.81
CA ARG A 288 -1.22 7.33 -18.45
C ARG A 288 -1.82 5.97 -18.76
N THR A 289 -2.96 5.98 -19.46
CA THR A 289 -3.60 4.78 -20.00
C THR A 289 -3.34 4.61 -21.49
N ASP A 290 -2.72 5.60 -22.13
CA ASP A 290 -2.31 5.54 -23.53
C ASP A 290 -0.99 4.76 -23.65
N GLU A 291 -1.07 3.55 -24.21
CA GLU A 291 0.09 2.66 -24.38
C GLU A 291 1.14 3.25 -25.33
N THR A 292 0.72 4.04 -26.32
CA THR A 292 1.62 4.68 -27.29
C THR A 292 2.45 5.74 -26.58
N LEU A 293 1.82 6.59 -25.77
CA LEU A 293 2.51 7.55 -24.91
C LEU A 293 3.53 6.86 -24.01
N ILE A 294 3.13 5.79 -23.31
CA ILE A 294 4.03 5.05 -22.44
C ILE A 294 5.22 4.50 -23.22
N SER A 295 4.97 3.91 -24.40
CA SER A 295 6.01 3.30 -25.24
C SER A 295 7.12 4.28 -25.65
N HIS A 296 6.77 5.55 -25.90
CA HIS A 296 7.75 6.57 -26.28
C HIS A 296 8.80 6.82 -25.18
N PHE A 297 8.43 6.62 -23.91
CA PHE A 297 9.28 6.82 -22.75
C PHE A 297 9.83 5.51 -22.16
N SER A 298 9.19 4.36 -22.36
CA SER A 298 9.71 3.09 -21.84
C SER A 298 10.80 2.50 -22.75
N THR A 299 10.58 2.53 -24.07
CA THR A 299 11.47 1.91 -25.07
C THR A 299 11.79 2.82 -26.26
N GLY A 300 11.04 3.90 -26.47
CA GLY A 300 11.17 4.79 -27.62
C GLY A 300 12.21 5.92 -27.48
N LEU A 301 12.09 6.92 -28.35
CA LEU A 301 13.04 8.03 -28.48
C LEU A 301 13.18 8.88 -27.21
N LEU A 302 12.13 8.96 -26.38
CA LEU A 302 12.12 9.75 -25.15
C LEU A 302 12.52 8.94 -23.92
N LYS A 303 13.07 7.73 -24.09
CA LYS A 303 13.46 6.84 -22.99
C LYS A 303 14.39 7.48 -21.95
N LYS A 304 15.31 8.34 -22.41
CA LYS A 304 16.24 9.07 -21.52
C LYS A 304 15.55 10.13 -20.66
N LYS A 305 14.31 10.51 -20.99
CA LYS A 305 13.52 11.53 -20.32
C LYS A 305 12.31 10.93 -19.60
N LYS A 306 12.31 9.60 -19.34
CA LYS A 306 11.26 8.95 -18.55
C LYS A 306 11.27 9.46 -17.12
N SER A 307 10.11 9.43 -16.46
CA SER A 307 10.04 9.52 -15.00
C SER A 307 9.95 8.09 -14.41
N ASP A 308 10.53 7.95 -13.23
CA ASP A 308 10.46 6.74 -12.41
C ASP A 308 9.58 6.97 -11.16
N ASP A 309 8.85 8.10 -11.12
CA ASP A 309 7.92 8.43 -10.04
C ASP A 309 6.70 7.50 -10.04
N VAL A 310 6.04 7.41 -8.89
CA VAL A 310 4.78 6.68 -8.77
C VAL A 310 3.67 7.46 -9.45
N LEU A 311 2.96 6.83 -10.38
CA LEU A 311 1.83 7.43 -11.06
C LEU A 311 0.66 7.65 -10.10
N LEU A 312 0.25 8.91 -9.99
CA LEU A 312 -0.86 9.33 -9.16
C LEU A 312 -2.07 9.72 -10.00
N ARG A 313 -2.92 8.74 -10.30
CA ARG A 313 -4.17 8.93 -11.05
C ARG A 313 -5.16 9.84 -10.34
N LYS A 314 -5.96 10.60 -11.08
CA LYS A 314 -6.97 11.51 -10.50
C LYS A 314 -8.35 10.85 -10.47
N THR A 315 -8.69 10.12 -11.52
CA THR A 315 -10.06 9.65 -11.76
C THR A 315 -10.19 8.15 -11.96
N LYS A 316 -9.19 7.51 -12.59
CA LYS A 316 -9.23 6.07 -12.86
C LYS A 316 -8.76 5.29 -11.63
N THR A 317 -9.41 4.16 -11.38
CA THR A 317 -9.05 3.23 -10.30
C THR A 317 -8.57 1.93 -10.95
N ILE A 318 -7.27 1.81 -11.16
CA ILE A 318 -6.66 0.65 -11.85
C ILE A 318 -5.82 -0.16 -10.86
N LYS A 319 -5.02 0.52 -10.03
CA LYS A 319 -4.14 -0.09 -9.03
C LYS A 319 -4.69 0.10 -7.62
N ILE A 320 -4.15 -0.66 -6.67
CA ILE A 320 -4.54 -0.59 -5.26
C ILE A 320 -4.29 0.82 -4.71
N LEU A 321 -3.19 1.48 -5.07
CA LEU A 321 -2.94 2.87 -4.68
C LEU A 321 -4.04 3.83 -5.14
N ASP A 322 -4.58 3.64 -6.34
CA ASP A 322 -5.67 4.47 -6.86
C ASP A 322 -6.94 4.30 -6.02
N ALA A 323 -7.26 3.06 -5.65
CA ALA A 323 -8.40 2.73 -4.79
C ALA A 323 -8.23 3.33 -3.38
N ILE A 324 -7.05 3.17 -2.78
CA ILE A 324 -6.72 3.77 -1.48
C ILE A 324 -6.90 5.28 -1.53
N ARG A 325 -6.35 5.97 -2.54
CA ARG A 325 -6.46 7.44 -2.64
C ARG A 325 -7.89 7.94 -2.85
N LYS A 326 -8.76 7.10 -3.41
CA LYS A 326 -10.16 7.43 -3.66
C LYS A 326 -11.06 7.13 -2.45
N GLU A 327 -10.86 6.00 -1.79
CA GLU A 327 -11.76 5.49 -0.75
C GLU A 327 -11.31 5.85 0.67
N VAL A 328 -10.00 5.99 0.88
CA VAL A 328 -9.46 6.27 2.20
C VAL A 328 -9.39 7.78 2.42
N VAL A 329 -10.20 8.25 3.37
CA VAL A 329 -10.16 9.64 3.83
C VAL A 329 -9.04 9.80 4.87
N TRP A 330 -8.01 10.53 4.44
CA TRP A 330 -6.94 11.05 5.29
C TRP A 330 -7.37 12.40 5.84
N SER A 331 -7.18 12.63 7.14
CA SER A 331 -7.60 13.85 7.84
C SER A 331 -6.45 14.71 8.33
#